data_AF-A0A2E4C4J3-F1
#
_entry.id   AF-A0A2E4C4J3-F1
#
_cell.length_a   1.000
_cell.length_b   1.000
_cell.length_c   1.000
_cell.angle_alpha   90.00
_cell.angle_beta   90.00
_cell.angle_gamma   90.00
#
_symmetry.space_group_name_H-M   'P 1'
#
loop_
_entity.id
_entity.type
_entity.pdbx_description
1 polymer ?
#
loop_
_entity_poly.entity_id
_entity_poly.type
_entity_poly.pdbx_seq_one_letter_code
_entity_poly.pdbx_strand_id
1 'polypeptide(L)'
;MTGDRNASDAEKLPEWARRMYVENCSPNLDENKDIFHGPLIDRKHGLRKDDLIEITIDDRVLTKDQDRKVGGMLIGTTRNSVDILDSNGNFISISRDVIVQIKIIAHLRKPYLEDEELLKFEKEDMRRRANIQEKAEKNIEGRRDGHIWD
;
A
#
# COMPACT_ATOMS: atom_id res chain seq x y z
N MET A 1 20.77 -6.57 20.66
CA MET A 1 20.49 -7.76 19.81
C MET A 1 19.55 -7.47 18.63
N THR A 2 19.01 -6.25 18.49
CA THR A 2 18.13 -5.85 17.36
C THR A 2 18.90 -5.59 16.06
N GLY A 3 20.15 -5.10 16.14
CA GLY A 3 20.97 -4.77 14.96
C GLY A 3 21.33 -5.98 14.08
N ASP A 4 21.70 -7.11 14.68
CA ASP A 4 22.06 -8.34 13.92
C ASP A 4 20.87 -8.95 13.18
N ARG A 5 19.66 -8.88 13.77
CA ARG A 5 18.45 -9.45 13.16
C ARG A 5 18.03 -8.65 11.93
N ASN A 6 18.07 -7.33 12.00
CA ASN A 6 17.69 -6.46 10.88
C ASN A 6 18.63 -6.65 9.67
N ALA A 7 19.92 -6.88 9.89
CA ALA A 7 20.87 -7.21 8.83
C ALA A 7 20.52 -8.56 8.16
N SER A 8 20.20 -9.58 8.97
CA SER A 8 19.79 -10.90 8.46
C SER A 8 18.47 -10.88 7.68
N ASP A 9 17.55 -9.98 8.04
CA ASP A 9 16.27 -9.82 7.33
C ASP A 9 16.44 -9.07 6.01
N ALA A 10 17.30 -8.04 5.97
CA ALA A 10 17.65 -7.35 4.73
C ALA A 10 18.33 -8.29 3.71
N GLU A 11 19.13 -9.26 4.16
CA GLU A 11 19.78 -10.24 3.28
C GLU A 11 18.79 -11.17 2.58
N LYS A 12 17.63 -11.44 3.18
CA LYS A 12 16.55 -12.25 2.59
C LYS A 12 15.81 -11.52 1.46
N LEU A 13 15.96 -10.20 1.36
CA LEU A 13 15.27 -9.36 0.38
C LEU A 13 16.10 -9.24 -0.92
N PRO A 14 15.42 -9.14 -2.08
CA PRO A 14 16.07 -8.79 -3.34
C PRO A 14 16.71 -7.40 -3.24
N GLU A 15 17.77 -7.16 -4.00
CA GLU A 15 18.61 -5.97 -3.89
C GLU A 15 17.81 -4.66 -3.94
N TRP A 16 16.87 -4.55 -4.88
CA TRP A 16 16.02 -3.37 -5.05
C TRP A 16 15.15 -3.06 -3.81
N ALA A 17 14.76 -4.09 -3.05
CA ALA A 17 13.87 -3.99 -1.91
C ALA A 17 14.60 -3.60 -0.61
N ARG A 18 15.92 -3.84 -0.54
CA ARG A 18 16.71 -3.62 0.68
C ARG A 18 16.70 -2.16 1.11
N ARG A 19 16.86 -1.23 0.16
CA ARG A 19 16.83 0.20 0.45
C ARG A 19 15.47 0.63 1.01
N MET A 20 14.38 0.20 0.35
CA MET A 20 13.02 0.53 0.77
C MET A 20 12.69 -0.03 2.16
N TYR A 21 13.19 -1.22 2.48
CA TYR A 21 13.06 -1.82 3.82
C TYR A 21 13.73 -0.96 4.91
N VAL A 22 14.94 -0.46 4.63
CA VAL A 22 15.67 0.42 5.56
C VAL A 22 14.95 1.77 5.73
N GLU A 23 14.48 2.36 4.64
CA GLU A 23 13.72 3.62 4.65
C GLU A 23 12.40 3.50 5.42
N ASN A 24 11.79 2.31 5.44
CA ASN A 24 10.60 2.00 6.23
C ASN A 24 10.92 1.51 7.66
N CYS A 25 12.03 1.98 8.25
CA CYS A 25 12.43 1.69 9.63
C CYS A 25 12.76 0.22 9.95
N SER A 26 12.96 -0.64 8.95
CA SER A 26 13.40 -2.04 9.13
C SER A 26 12.56 -2.84 10.15
N PRO A 27 11.25 -3.03 9.89
CA PRO A 27 10.36 -3.78 10.78
C PRO A 27 10.76 -5.26 10.83
N ASN A 28 10.46 -5.93 11.95
CA ASN A 28 10.72 -7.37 12.07
C ASN A 28 9.87 -8.16 11.06
N LEU A 29 10.53 -8.76 10.06
CA LEU A 29 9.83 -9.49 9.00
C LEU A 29 9.21 -10.79 9.50
N ASP A 30 9.80 -11.45 10.50
CA ASP A 30 9.29 -12.70 11.05
C ASP A 30 7.97 -12.50 11.81
N GLU A 31 7.79 -11.34 12.47
CA GLU A 31 6.53 -10.97 13.15
C GLU A 31 5.40 -10.68 12.17
N ASN A 32 5.73 -10.18 10.97
CA ASN A 32 4.75 -9.74 9.99
C ASN A 32 4.35 -10.83 8.97
N LYS A 33 4.92 -12.05 9.06
CA LYS A 33 4.64 -13.13 8.11
C LYS A 33 3.16 -13.52 8.06
N ASP A 34 2.78 -14.05 6.92
CA ASP A 34 1.48 -14.68 6.76
C ASP A 34 1.40 -16.01 7.53
N ILE A 35 0.18 -16.28 8.03
CA ILE A 35 -0.20 -17.51 8.71
C ILE A 35 -1.35 -18.13 7.92
N PHE A 36 -1.05 -19.19 7.15
CA PHE A 36 -2.02 -19.83 6.24
C PHE A 36 -2.79 -21.00 6.88
N HIS A 37 -2.26 -21.59 7.95
CA HIS A 37 -2.79 -22.81 8.56
C HIS A 37 -3.18 -22.57 10.02
N GLY A 38 -4.06 -23.43 10.55
CA GLY A 38 -4.63 -23.30 11.90
C GLY A 38 -6.07 -22.77 11.90
N PRO A 39 -6.59 -22.35 13.07
CA PRO A 39 -7.93 -21.76 13.20
C PRO A 39 -8.09 -20.53 12.32
N LEU A 40 -9.27 -20.33 11.71
CA LEU A 40 -9.50 -19.24 10.75
C LEU A 40 -9.24 -17.85 11.35
N ILE A 41 -9.49 -17.67 12.65
CA ILE A 41 -9.30 -16.39 13.35
C ILE A 41 -7.82 -16.00 13.49
N ASP A 42 -6.92 -16.99 13.49
CA ASP A 42 -5.48 -16.77 13.66
C ASP A 42 -4.77 -16.62 12.30
N ARG A 43 -5.46 -16.91 11.20
CA ARG A 43 -4.89 -16.82 9.86
C ARG A 43 -4.72 -15.37 9.44
N LYS A 44 -3.56 -15.06 8.89
CA LYS A 44 -3.17 -13.73 8.43
C LYS A 44 -2.64 -13.88 7.03
N HIS A 45 -3.31 -13.29 6.05
CA HIS A 45 -2.89 -13.33 4.66
C HIS A 45 -3.45 -12.14 3.90
N GLY A 46 -2.81 -11.83 2.77
CA GLY A 46 -3.29 -10.82 1.83
C GLY A 46 -2.42 -9.58 1.80
N LEU A 47 -2.68 -8.74 0.79
CA LEU A 47 -1.96 -7.50 0.56
C LEU A 47 -2.27 -6.47 1.64
N ARG A 48 -1.23 -5.82 2.15
CA ARG A 48 -1.28 -4.78 3.15
C ARG A 48 -0.65 -3.51 2.58
N LYS A 49 -1.07 -2.37 3.12
CA LYS A 49 -0.44 -1.09 2.77
C LYS A 49 1.05 -1.15 3.10
N ASP A 50 1.87 -0.53 2.26
CA ASP A 50 3.33 -0.47 2.38
C ASP A 50 4.04 -1.83 2.18
N ASP A 51 3.34 -2.89 1.74
CA ASP A 51 3.98 -4.16 1.39
C ASP A 51 4.97 -3.99 0.23
N LEU A 52 6.13 -4.65 0.32
CA LEU A 52 7.03 -4.75 -0.83
C LEU A 52 6.50 -5.86 -1.75
N ILE A 53 6.20 -5.52 -2.99
CA ILE A 53 5.62 -6.43 -3.97
C ILE A 53 6.41 -6.42 -5.29
N GLU A 54 6.38 -7.54 -5.99
CA GLU A 54 6.84 -7.68 -7.38
C GLU A 54 5.63 -7.96 -8.26
N ILE A 55 5.42 -7.12 -9.26
CA ILE A 55 4.34 -7.23 -10.24
C ILE A 55 4.95 -7.76 -11.53
N THR A 56 4.37 -8.84 -12.07
CA THR A 56 4.70 -9.35 -13.40
C THR A 56 3.66 -8.85 -14.40
N ILE A 57 4.12 -8.16 -15.42
CA ILE A 57 3.28 -7.58 -16.49
C ILE A 57 3.22 -8.56 -17.68
N ASP A 58 2.15 -8.45 -18.46
CA ASP A 58 2.00 -9.15 -19.74
C ASP A 58 2.99 -8.60 -20.78
N ASP A 59 3.81 -9.48 -21.36
CA ASP A 59 4.85 -9.10 -22.33
C ASP A 59 4.28 -8.42 -23.58
N ARG A 60 3.01 -8.67 -23.92
CA ARG A 60 2.36 -8.12 -25.12
C ARG A 60 2.16 -6.61 -25.08
N VAL A 61 2.16 -6.02 -23.88
CA VAL A 61 1.99 -4.57 -23.70
C VAL A 61 3.31 -3.83 -23.49
N LEU A 62 4.43 -4.56 -23.39
CA LEU A 62 5.75 -4.00 -23.13
C LEU A 62 6.53 -3.76 -24.41
N THR A 63 7.39 -2.73 -24.41
CA THR A 63 8.41 -2.56 -25.45
C THR A 63 9.60 -3.49 -25.18
N LYS A 64 10.44 -3.73 -26.20
CA LYS A 64 11.55 -4.72 -26.12
C LYS A 64 12.59 -4.44 -25.03
N ASP A 65 12.64 -3.20 -24.56
CA ASP A 65 13.57 -2.66 -23.58
C ASP A 65 12.98 -2.54 -22.16
N GLN A 66 11.70 -2.87 -21.98
CA GLN A 66 11.04 -2.79 -20.69
C GLN A 66 11.12 -4.10 -19.92
N ASP A 67 11.44 -3.99 -18.62
CA ASP A 67 11.42 -5.13 -17.72
C ASP A 67 9.98 -5.60 -17.48
N ARG A 68 9.79 -6.91 -17.60
CA ARG A 68 8.51 -7.58 -17.31
C ARG A 68 8.10 -7.48 -15.84
N LYS A 69 9.09 -7.38 -14.96
CA LYS A 69 8.92 -7.41 -13.51
C LYS A 69 9.19 -6.03 -12.95
N VAL A 70 8.22 -5.52 -12.22
CA VAL A 70 8.32 -4.23 -11.54
C VAL A 70 8.22 -4.46 -10.05
N GLY A 71 9.28 -4.09 -9.33
CA GLY A 71 9.34 -4.14 -7.87
C GLY A 71 9.02 -2.78 -7.26
N GLY A 72 8.27 -2.77 -6.17
CA GLY A 72 8.01 -1.54 -5.44
C GLY A 72 7.22 -1.76 -4.15
N MET A 73 7.01 -0.67 -3.42
CA MET A 73 6.17 -0.61 -2.24
C MET A 73 4.72 -0.33 -2.64
N LEU A 74 3.77 -1.12 -2.14
CA LEU A 74 2.36 -0.96 -2.43
C LEU A 74 1.80 0.29 -1.76
N ILE A 75 1.36 1.25 -2.57
CA ILE A 75 0.72 2.48 -2.10
C ILE A 75 -0.79 2.31 -2.01
N GLY A 76 -1.38 1.62 -2.99
CA GLY A 76 -2.81 1.42 -3.03
C GLY A 76 -3.25 0.47 -4.12
N THR A 77 -4.47 -0.03 -3.98
CA THR A 77 -5.14 -0.81 -5.02
C THR A 77 -6.48 -0.18 -5.31
N THR A 78 -6.66 0.35 -6.51
CA THR A 78 -7.99 0.82 -6.96
C THR A 78 -8.72 -0.32 -7.65
N ARG A 79 -9.95 -0.06 -8.13
CA ARG A 79 -10.71 -1.05 -8.90
C ARG A 79 -9.97 -1.51 -10.16
N ASN A 80 -9.24 -0.61 -10.81
CA ASN A 80 -8.65 -0.85 -12.13
C ASN A 80 -7.11 -0.76 -12.13
N SER A 81 -6.48 -0.33 -11.04
CA SER A 81 -5.04 -0.18 -10.94
C SER A 81 -4.46 -0.75 -9.66
N VAL A 82 -3.16 -1.02 -9.71
CA VAL A 82 -2.30 -1.22 -8.56
C VAL A 82 -1.22 -0.15 -8.62
N ASP A 83 -1.10 0.60 -7.53
CA ASP A 83 -0.23 1.75 -7.44
C ASP A 83 0.96 1.41 -6.53
N ILE A 84 2.17 1.55 -7.05
CA ILE A 84 3.42 1.27 -6.33
C ILE A 84 4.36 2.46 -6.36
N LEU A 85 5.21 2.55 -5.35
CA LEU A 85 6.42 3.37 -5.36
C LEU A 85 7.59 2.45 -5.71
N ASP A 86 8.29 2.70 -6.81
CA ASP A 86 9.46 1.89 -7.19
C ASP A 86 10.66 2.19 -6.28
N SER A 87 11.73 1.40 -6.42
CA SER A 87 12.95 1.63 -5.64
C SER A 87 13.55 3.00 -5.91
N ASN A 88 13.37 3.60 -7.09
CA ASN A 88 13.91 4.90 -7.48
C ASN A 88 13.09 6.10 -6.94
N GLY A 89 11.97 5.85 -6.25
CA GLY A 89 11.08 6.88 -5.74
C GLY A 89 10.05 7.37 -6.76
N ASN A 90 9.88 6.66 -7.88
CA ASN A 90 8.85 6.95 -8.86
C ASN A 90 7.52 6.32 -8.46
N PHE A 91 6.44 7.09 -8.55
CA PHE A 91 5.09 6.57 -8.45
C PHE A 91 4.68 5.93 -9.79
N ILE A 92 4.27 4.67 -9.76
CA ILE A 92 3.85 3.90 -10.92
C ILE A 92 2.45 3.35 -10.67
N SER A 93 1.52 3.69 -11.55
CA SER A 93 0.17 3.11 -11.56
C SER A 93 0.06 2.11 -12.71
N ILE A 94 -0.21 0.85 -12.38
CA ILE A 94 -0.26 -0.27 -13.34
C ILE A 94 -1.71 -0.72 -13.47
N SER A 95 -2.22 -0.79 -14.70
CA SER A 95 -3.56 -1.32 -14.96
C SER A 95 -3.66 -2.80 -14.57
N ARG A 96 -4.74 -3.19 -13.89
CA ARG A 96 -4.97 -4.59 -13.50
C ARG A 96 -5.12 -5.53 -14.70
N ASP A 97 -5.55 -5.01 -15.86
CA ASP A 97 -5.77 -5.81 -17.06
C ASP A 97 -4.47 -6.32 -17.69
N VAL A 98 -3.33 -5.71 -17.33
CA VAL A 98 -2.01 -6.11 -17.83
C VAL A 98 -1.17 -6.87 -16.79
N ILE A 99 -1.70 -7.05 -15.57
CA ILE A 99 -1.00 -7.75 -14.50
C ILE A 99 -1.24 -9.25 -14.64
N VAL A 100 -0.15 -9.99 -14.77
CA VAL A 100 -0.16 -11.46 -14.77
C VAL A 100 -0.10 -12.00 -13.35
N GLN A 101 0.72 -11.40 -12.48
CA GLN A 101 0.92 -11.86 -11.11
C GLN A 101 1.36 -10.70 -10.20
N ILE A 102 0.94 -10.76 -8.93
CA ILE A 102 1.51 -9.97 -7.85
C ILE A 102 2.11 -10.94 -6.83
N LYS A 103 3.39 -10.78 -6.52
CA LYS A 103 4.10 -11.55 -5.52
C LYS A 103 4.47 -10.64 -4.35
N ILE A 104 4.09 -11.02 -3.14
CA ILE A 104 4.55 -10.34 -1.92
C ILE A 104 6.02 -10.74 -1.68
N ILE A 105 6.88 -9.74 -1.56
CA ILE A 105 8.29 -9.90 -1.20
C ILE A 105 8.43 -9.83 0.32
N ALA A 106 7.78 -8.84 0.96
CA ALA A 106 7.80 -8.69 2.41
C ALA A 106 6.63 -7.85 2.91
N HIS A 107 6.13 -8.22 4.09
CA HIS A 107 5.20 -7.39 4.86
C HIS A 107 5.95 -6.42 5.75
N LEU A 108 5.80 -5.13 5.49
CA LEU A 108 6.40 -4.08 6.32
C LEU A 108 5.50 -3.68 7.50
N ARG A 109 4.19 -3.93 7.37
CA ARG A 109 3.20 -3.64 8.42
C ARG A 109 2.63 -4.90 9.04
N LYS A 110 2.17 -4.73 10.27
CA LYS A 110 1.32 -5.72 10.95
C LYS A 110 0.00 -5.87 10.19
N PRO A 111 -0.70 -6.99 10.36
CA PRO A 111 -2.07 -7.11 9.89
C PRO A 111 -2.95 -5.97 10.41
N TYR A 112 -3.95 -5.57 9.64
CA TYR A 112 -4.83 -4.43 9.93
C TYR A 112 -5.31 -4.34 11.39
N LEU A 113 -5.80 -5.45 11.94
CA LEU A 113 -6.35 -5.50 13.30
C LEU A 113 -5.30 -5.30 14.41
N GLU A 114 -4.02 -5.48 14.10
CA GLU A 114 -2.89 -5.38 15.01
C GLU A 114 -2.07 -4.09 14.79
N ASP A 115 -2.45 -3.30 13.78
CA ASP A 115 -1.79 -2.06 13.41
C ASP A 115 -2.51 -0.84 14.02
N GLU A 116 -2.13 -0.50 15.25
CA GLU A 116 -2.72 0.63 15.96
C GLU A 116 -2.51 1.97 15.25
N GLU A 117 -1.39 2.14 14.56
CA GLU A 117 -1.08 3.38 13.84
C GLU A 117 -2.06 3.54 12.68
N LEU A 118 -2.26 2.48 11.90
CA LEU A 118 -3.19 2.48 10.77
C LEU A 118 -4.64 2.71 11.23
N LEU A 119 -5.06 2.04 12.31
CA LEU A 119 -6.39 2.22 12.89
C LEU A 119 -6.62 3.66 13.38
N LYS A 120 -5.60 4.30 13.96
CA LYS A 120 -5.67 5.72 14.38
C LYS A 120 -5.74 6.64 13.17
N PHE A 121 -4.90 6.39 12.16
CA PHE A 121 -4.87 7.17 10.93
C PHE A 121 -6.22 7.15 10.20
N GLU A 122 -6.83 5.98 9.99
CA GLU A 122 -8.12 5.88 9.30
C GLU A 122 -9.26 6.57 10.06
N LYS A 123 -9.30 6.45 11.39
CA LYS A 123 -10.25 7.17 12.23
C LYS A 123 -10.12 8.68 12.07
N GLU A 124 -8.89 9.18 12.00
CA GLU A 124 -8.64 10.61 11.81
C GLU A 124 -8.98 11.06 10.38
N ASP A 125 -8.63 10.27 9.36
CA ASP A 125 -8.95 10.57 7.96
C ASP A 125 -10.47 10.65 7.73
N MET A 126 -11.24 9.71 8.30
CA MET A 126 -12.71 9.78 8.28
C MET A 126 -13.24 11.08 8.89
N ARG A 127 -12.69 11.51 10.03
CA ARG A 127 -13.08 12.79 10.65
C ARG A 127 -12.74 13.98 9.76
N ARG A 128 -11.56 13.98 9.11
CA ARG A 128 -11.15 15.05 8.19
C ARG A 128 -12.08 15.14 6.98
N ARG A 129 -12.45 14.01 6.38
CA ARG A 129 -13.39 13.97 5.24
C ARG A 129 -14.78 14.48 5.63
N ALA A 130 -15.29 14.05 6.78
CA ALA A 130 -16.58 14.52 7.30
C ALA A 130 -16.57 16.05 7.52
N ASN A 131 -15.51 16.60 8.12
CA ASN A 131 -15.37 18.04 8.33
C ASN A 131 -15.30 18.84 7.01
N ILE A 132 -14.63 18.30 5.98
CA ILE A 132 -14.56 18.93 4.66
C ILE A 132 -15.94 18.92 3.98
N GLN A 133 -16.65 17.79 4.05
CA GLN A 133 -17.99 17.67 3.50
C GLN A 133 -18.97 18.64 4.18
N GLU A 134 -18.95 18.72 5.52
CA GLU A 134 -19.78 19.66 6.28
C GLU A 134 -19.50 21.12 5.87
N LYS A 135 -18.23 21.49 5.70
CA LYS A 135 -17.86 22.84 5.21
C LYS A 135 -18.34 23.09 3.79
N ALA A 136 -18.28 22.08 2.92
CA ALA A 136 -18.79 22.18 1.55
C ALA A 136 -20.32 22.39 1.54
N GLU A 137 -21.07 21.66 2.38
CA GLU A 137 -22.52 21.78 2.53
C GLU A 137 -22.93 23.16 3.06
N LYS A 138 -22.28 23.68 4.10
CA LYS A 138 -22.52 25.03 4.63
C LYS A 138 -22.26 26.14 3.60
N ASN A 139 -21.23 25.97 2.77
CA ASN A 139 -20.94 26.90 1.67
C ASN A 139 -21.97 26.84 0.52
N ILE A 140 -22.65 25.71 0.34
CA ILE A 140 -23.73 25.55 -0.63
C ILE A 140 -25.05 26.14 -0.11
N GLU A 141 -25.36 25.96 1.18
CA GLU A 141 -26.53 26.57 1.82
C GLU A 141 -26.43 28.10 1.85
N GLY A 142 -25.26 28.67 2.17
CA GLY A 142 -25.03 30.13 2.11
C GLY A 142 -25.08 30.74 0.70
N ARG A 143 -25.17 29.92 -0.36
CA ARG A 143 -25.29 30.36 -1.76
C ARG A 143 -26.74 30.33 -2.27
N ARG A 144 -27.69 29.80 -1.48
CA ARG A 144 -29.12 29.73 -1.83
C ARG A 144 -29.98 30.87 -1.26
N ASP A 145 -29.40 31.86 -0.59
CA ASP A 145 -30.10 33.08 -0.14
C ASP A 145 -29.97 34.22 -1.15
N GLY A 146 -30.25 33.93 -2.44
CA GLY A 146 -30.19 34.91 -3.51
C GLY A 146 -31.15 34.58 -4.64
N HIS A 147 -32.37 35.12 -4.52
CA HIS A 147 -33.40 35.22 -5.56
C HIS A 147 -34.19 33.96 -5.91
N ILE A 148 -35.22 33.70 -5.12
CA ILE A 148 -36.51 33.22 -5.64
C ILE A 148 -37.48 34.40 -5.40
N TRP A 149 -38.34 34.68 -6.39
CA TRP A 149 -39.34 35.77 -6.52
C TRP A 149 -38.82 37.09 -7.13
N ASP A 150 -38.82 37.17 -8.47
CA ASP A 150 -39.81 37.91 -9.29
C ASP A 150 -39.76 37.44 -10.76
#